data_AF-A0A7R6WM63-F1
#
_entry.id   AF-A0A7R6WM63-F1
#
_cell.length_a   1.000
_cell.length_b   1.000
_cell.length_c   1.000
_cell.angle_alpha   90.00
_cell.angle_beta   90.00
_cell.angle_gamma   90.00
#
_symmetry.space_group_name_H-M   'P 1'
#
loop_
_entity.id
_entity.type
_entity.pdbx_description
1 polymer ?
#
loop_
_entity_poly.entity_id
_entity_poly.type
_entity_poly.pdbx_seq_one_letter_code
_entity_poly.pdbx_strand_id
1 'polypeptide(L)'
;MDSADITAKRKAVLRSHFKPIWLRISYWLGSLFYGAAVVLIAMAGWATYFSVAHSGWGSEAAAWVQAAGSIAAIVGATWLAQSEGRRARRNRREQNEEAAWYVRFAIVQAQFDSHTIAADLVNRTTPVEGSDIRDWRQRATVSALGLGAFVDRTDHIHPSVTHVISNAKVLVDDLVDDLRRLGALVEDGRKPDDELIGQIVAPHRALLEIIDLYDARMRGVREVLDEGGDALPIQKWSPWDKDSKEVHPKSARSGKADTA
;
A
#
# COMPACT_ATOMS: atom_id res chain seq x y z
N MET A 1 27.82 13.12 -20.74
CA MET A 1 26.34 13.12 -20.60
C MET A 1 25.77 12.65 -21.92
N ASP A 2 25.23 11.44 -21.97
CA ASP A 2 24.85 10.79 -23.23
C ASP A 2 23.59 11.40 -23.87
N SER A 3 23.59 11.46 -25.20
CA SER A 3 22.42 11.87 -26.02
C SER A 3 21.13 11.10 -25.67
N ALA A 4 21.28 9.85 -25.21
CA ALA A 4 20.19 9.00 -24.74
C ALA A 4 19.52 9.55 -23.45
N ASP A 5 20.28 10.15 -22.54
CA ASP A 5 19.74 10.71 -21.28
C ASP A 5 18.96 12.01 -21.52
N ILE A 6 19.40 12.82 -22.48
CA ILE A 6 18.72 14.07 -22.88
C ILE A 6 17.37 13.77 -23.55
N THR A 7 17.31 12.74 -24.40
CA THR A 7 16.06 12.34 -25.08
C THR A 7 15.07 11.68 -24.13
N ALA A 8 15.53 10.89 -23.15
CA ALA A 8 14.70 10.33 -22.10
C ALA A 8 14.07 11.42 -21.21
N LYS A 9 14.86 12.41 -20.75
CA LYS A 9 14.37 13.54 -19.96
C LYS A 9 13.34 14.38 -20.71
N ARG A 10 13.55 14.68 -22.00
CA ARG A 10 12.56 15.43 -22.81
C ARG A 10 11.23 14.70 -22.95
N LYS A 11 11.24 13.38 -23.15
CA LYS A 11 10.00 12.56 -23.22
C LYS A 11 9.26 12.51 -21.88
N ALA A 12 9.98 12.47 -20.76
CA ALA A 12 9.40 12.48 -19.43
C ALA A 12 8.67 13.81 -19.13
N VAL A 13 9.29 14.95 -19.48
CA VAL A 13 8.70 16.29 -19.30
C VAL A 13 7.47 16.51 -20.18
N LEU A 14 7.50 16.06 -21.44
CA LEU A 14 6.33 16.17 -22.33
C LEU A 14 5.14 15.34 -21.83
N ARG A 15 5.37 14.14 -21.29
CA ARG A 15 4.31 13.30 -20.70
C ARG A 15 3.76 13.86 -19.39
N SER A 16 4.59 14.50 -18.57
CA SER A 16 4.15 15.06 -17.29
C SER A 16 3.20 16.24 -17.49
N HIS A 17 3.41 17.08 -18.51
CA HIS A 17 2.50 18.17 -18.84
C HIS A 17 1.20 17.72 -19.51
N PHE A 18 1.21 16.62 -20.27
CA PHE A 18 0.00 16.17 -21.00
C PHE A 18 -1.05 15.52 -20.09
N LYS A 19 -0.64 14.85 -19.00
CA LYS A 19 -1.55 14.16 -18.07
C LYS A 19 -2.58 15.06 -17.36
N PRO A 20 -2.20 16.18 -16.71
CA PRO A 20 -3.18 17.04 -16.06
C PRO A 20 -4.17 17.63 -17.06
N ILE A 21 -3.71 17.91 -18.29
CA ILE A 21 -4.57 18.35 -19.40
C ILE A 21 -5.54 17.24 -19.80
N TRP A 22 -5.06 16.00 -19.96
CA TRP A 22 -5.90 14.88 -20.36
C TRP A 22 -6.95 14.50 -19.30
N LEU A 23 -6.59 14.50 -18.01
CA LEU A 23 -7.54 14.29 -16.92
C LEU A 23 -8.61 15.40 -16.90
N ARG A 24 -8.19 16.66 -17.07
CA ARG A 24 -9.13 17.79 -17.14
C ARG A 24 -10.07 17.66 -18.33
N ILE A 25 -9.56 17.23 -19.49
CA ILE A 25 -10.34 16.94 -20.69
C ILE A 25 -11.31 15.79 -20.44
N SER A 26 -10.88 14.68 -19.81
CA SER A 26 -11.77 13.54 -19.54
C SER A 26 -12.89 13.88 -18.56
N TYR A 27 -12.62 14.70 -17.53
CA TYR A 27 -13.65 15.20 -16.63
C TYR A 27 -14.64 16.11 -17.37
N TRP A 28 -14.14 16.98 -18.25
CA TRP A 28 -14.97 17.89 -19.02
C TRP A 28 -15.85 17.14 -20.04
N LEU A 29 -15.29 16.16 -20.75
CA LEU A 29 -16.03 15.25 -21.63
C LEU A 29 -17.06 14.44 -20.86
N GLY A 30 -16.71 13.89 -19.69
CA GLY A 30 -17.66 13.14 -18.86
C GLY A 30 -18.85 14.00 -18.43
N SER A 31 -18.59 15.25 -18.02
CA SER A 31 -19.63 16.22 -17.67
C SER A 31 -20.50 16.58 -18.88
N LEU A 32 -19.89 16.79 -20.06
CA LEU A 32 -20.63 17.04 -21.30
C LEU A 32 -21.50 15.86 -21.71
N PHE A 33 -20.98 14.63 -21.67
CA PHE A 33 -21.75 13.43 -21.99
C PHE A 33 -22.92 13.25 -21.03
N TYR A 34 -22.69 13.47 -19.73
CA TYR A 34 -23.76 13.43 -18.74
C TYR A 34 -24.82 14.50 -19.00
N GLY A 35 -24.39 15.74 -19.27
CA GLY A 35 -25.29 16.84 -19.62
C GLY A 35 -26.10 16.54 -20.89
N ALA A 36 -25.45 16.05 -21.94
CA ALA A 36 -26.10 15.65 -23.19
C ALA A 36 -27.12 14.52 -22.96
N ALA A 37 -26.78 13.53 -22.13
CA ALA A 37 -27.71 12.45 -21.82
C ALA A 37 -28.93 12.93 -21.04
N VAL A 38 -28.76 13.83 -20.07
CA VAL A 38 -29.89 14.47 -19.34
C VAL A 38 -30.78 15.25 -20.29
N VAL A 39 -30.19 16.02 -21.22
CA VAL A 39 -30.94 16.76 -22.24
C VAL A 39 -31.72 15.81 -23.15
N LEU A 40 -31.10 14.71 -23.61
CA LEU A 40 -31.77 13.72 -24.45
C LEU A 40 -32.93 13.02 -23.73
N ILE A 41 -32.75 12.66 -22.46
CA ILE A 41 -33.83 12.08 -21.63
C ILE A 41 -34.99 13.09 -21.47
N ALA A 42 -34.67 14.36 -21.19
CA ALA A 42 -35.68 15.42 -21.06
C ALA A 42 -36.41 15.66 -22.40
N MET A 43 -35.69 15.70 -23.51
CA MET A 43 -36.27 15.83 -24.85
C MET A 43 -37.17 14.65 -25.22
N ALA A 44 -36.73 13.41 -24.94
CA ALA A 44 -37.53 12.22 -25.20
C ALA A 44 -38.80 12.19 -24.32
N GLY A 45 -38.69 12.60 -23.05
CA GLY A 45 -39.84 12.78 -22.16
C GLY A 45 -40.82 13.83 -22.68
N TRP A 46 -40.31 14.97 -23.14
CA TRP A 46 -41.12 16.04 -23.74
C TRP A 46 -41.81 15.60 -25.03
N ALA A 47 -41.10 14.92 -25.92
CA ALA A 47 -41.65 14.37 -27.16
C ALA A 47 -42.75 13.33 -26.89
N THR A 48 -42.55 12.47 -25.88
CA THR A 48 -43.56 11.52 -25.43
C THR A 48 -44.80 12.24 -24.94
N TYR A 49 -44.65 13.26 -24.07
CA TYR A 49 -45.77 14.05 -23.56
C TYR A 49 -46.56 14.72 -24.70
N PHE A 50 -45.87 15.35 -25.65
CA PHE A 50 -46.49 16.02 -26.78
C PHE A 50 -47.25 15.04 -27.69
N SER A 51 -46.65 13.88 -27.98
CA SER A 51 -47.26 12.81 -28.76
C SER A 51 -48.54 12.29 -28.11
N VAL A 52 -48.50 12.02 -26.79
CA VAL A 52 -49.68 11.56 -26.03
C VAL A 52 -50.76 12.64 -25.98
N ALA A 53 -50.39 13.91 -25.80
CA ALA A 53 -51.34 15.02 -25.75
C ALA A 53 -52.08 15.25 -27.07
N HIS A 54 -51.43 15.03 -28.22
CA HIS A 54 -52.04 15.26 -29.54
C HIS A 54 -52.69 14.01 -30.13
N SER A 55 -52.07 12.84 -29.96
CA SER A 55 -52.42 11.61 -30.69
C SER A 55 -52.85 10.46 -29.78
N GLY A 56 -52.84 10.66 -28.46
CA GLY A 56 -53.06 9.60 -27.48
C GLY A 56 -51.88 8.63 -27.36
N TRP A 57 -52.07 7.54 -26.62
CA TRP A 57 -51.06 6.51 -26.45
C TRP A 57 -50.91 5.66 -27.71
N GLY A 58 -50.03 6.10 -28.62
CA GLY A 58 -49.70 5.42 -29.88
C GLY A 58 -48.32 4.74 -29.88
N SER A 59 -48.00 4.07 -30.99
CA SER A 59 -46.69 3.42 -31.21
C SER A 59 -45.52 4.40 -31.14
N GLU A 60 -45.71 5.64 -31.58
CA GLU A 60 -44.68 6.69 -31.50
C GLU A 60 -44.32 7.04 -30.06
N ALA A 61 -45.32 7.19 -29.18
CA ALA A 61 -45.10 7.43 -27.76
C ALA A 61 -44.31 6.27 -27.11
N ALA A 62 -44.62 5.02 -27.48
CA ALA A 62 -43.88 3.86 -27.00
C ALA A 62 -42.41 3.86 -27.45
N ALA A 63 -42.13 4.26 -28.70
CA ALA A 63 -40.77 4.35 -29.22
C ALA A 63 -39.92 5.38 -28.46
N TRP A 64 -40.49 6.55 -28.14
CA TRP A 64 -39.80 7.58 -27.35
C TRP A 64 -39.52 7.15 -25.91
N VAL A 65 -40.46 6.46 -25.27
CA VAL A 65 -40.26 5.87 -23.93
C VAL A 65 -39.14 4.83 -23.95
N GLN A 66 -39.11 3.96 -24.96
CA GLN A 66 -38.06 2.96 -25.10
C GLN A 66 -36.68 3.59 -25.32
N ALA A 67 -36.60 4.64 -26.14
CA ALA A 67 -35.36 5.39 -26.37
C ALA A 67 -34.87 6.09 -25.09
N ALA A 68 -35.76 6.72 -24.32
CA ALA A 68 -35.42 7.31 -23.04
C ALA A 68 -34.92 6.24 -22.04
N GLY A 69 -35.60 5.09 -22.00
CA GLY A 69 -35.25 3.96 -21.13
C GLY A 69 -33.86 3.38 -21.44
N SER A 70 -33.51 3.22 -22.72
CA SER A 70 -32.20 2.68 -23.11
C SER A 70 -31.05 3.65 -22.79
N ILE A 71 -31.24 4.95 -23.02
CA ILE A 71 -30.27 5.98 -22.65
C ILE A 71 -30.09 6.00 -21.12
N ALA A 72 -31.18 6.00 -20.36
CA ALA A 72 -31.13 5.97 -18.90
C ALA A 72 -30.40 4.72 -18.37
N ALA A 73 -30.64 3.55 -18.97
CA ALA A 73 -29.96 2.30 -18.61
C ALA A 73 -28.45 2.36 -18.87
N ILE A 74 -28.02 2.88 -20.03
CA ILE A 74 -26.59 3.02 -20.36
C ILE A 74 -25.89 3.97 -19.39
N VAL A 75 -26.49 5.14 -19.13
CA VAL A 75 -25.96 6.12 -18.18
C VAL A 75 -25.91 5.52 -16.77
N GLY A 76 -26.97 4.85 -16.34
CA GLY A 76 -27.06 4.16 -15.05
C GLY A 76 -25.99 3.08 -14.88
N ALA A 77 -25.79 2.23 -15.89
CA ALA A 77 -24.75 1.20 -15.89
C ALA A 77 -23.34 1.81 -15.85
N THR A 78 -23.10 2.88 -16.61
CA THR A 78 -21.80 3.57 -16.63
C THR A 78 -21.50 4.21 -15.27
N TRP A 79 -22.51 4.84 -14.65
CA TRP A 79 -22.38 5.43 -13.32
C TRP A 79 -22.15 4.36 -12.25
N LEU A 80 -22.88 3.24 -12.31
CA LEU A 80 -22.70 2.12 -11.39
C LEU A 80 -21.28 1.55 -11.50
N ALA A 81 -20.82 1.24 -12.72
CA ALA A 81 -19.47 0.72 -12.97
C ALA A 81 -18.36 1.67 -12.46
N GLN A 82 -18.53 3.00 -12.62
CA GLN A 82 -17.60 3.98 -12.06
C GLN A 82 -17.63 3.99 -10.53
N SER A 83 -18.82 3.91 -9.93
CA SER A 83 -18.98 3.90 -8.47
C SER A 83 -18.40 2.64 -7.81
N GLU A 84 -18.60 1.48 -8.43
CA GLU A 84 -18.06 0.19 -7.99
C GLU A 84 -16.54 0.17 -8.16
N GLY A 85 -16.02 0.71 -9.26
CA GLY A 85 -14.58 0.87 -9.46
C GLY A 85 -13.92 1.70 -8.35
N ARG A 86 -14.56 2.78 -7.88
CA ARG A 86 -14.07 3.59 -6.75
C ARG A 86 -14.17 2.84 -5.42
N ARG A 87 -15.29 2.15 -5.17
CA ARG A 87 -15.47 1.34 -3.95
C ARG A 87 -14.44 0.21 -3.87
N ALA A 88 -14.25 -0.55 -4.94
CA ALA A 88 -13.29 -1.64 -5.01
C ALA A 88 -11.85 -1.15 -4.76
N ARG A 89 -11.49 0.05 -5.23
CA ARG A 89 -10.18 0.66 -4.96
C ARG A 89 -10.00 1.05 -3.50
N ARG A 90 -11.02 1.64 -2.87
CA ARG A 90 -10.98 1.95 -1.42
C ARG A 90 -10.84 0.70 -0.58
N ASN A 91 -11.64 -0.33 -0.85
CA ASN A 91 -11.53 -1.61 -0.15
C ASN A 91 -10.14 -2.25 -0.34
N ARG A 92 -9.55 -2.19 -1.56
CA ARG A 92 -8.18 -2.67 -1.78
C ARG A 92 -7.14 -1.85 -1.01
N ARG A 93 -7.34 -0.54 -0.82
CA ARG A 93 -6.44 0.27 0.01
C ARG A 93 -6.53 -0.13 1.47
N GLU A 94 -7.74 -0.24 2.00
CA GLU A 94 -7.99 -0.67 3.38
C GLU A 94 -7.35 -2.05 3.63
N GLN A 95 -7.60 -3.02 2.74
CA GLN A 95 -6.98 -4.35 2.83
C GLN A 95 -5.45 -4.32 2.74
N ASN A 96 -4.88 -3.47 1.87
CA ASN A 96 -3.44 -3.34 1.74
C ASN A 96 -2.81 -2.63 2.95
N GLU A 97 -3.51 -1.66 3.53
CA GLU A 97 -3.10 -0.97 4.76
C GLU A 97 -3.12 -1.94 5.94
N GLU A 98 -4.19 -2.72 6.09
CA GLU A 98 -4.29 -3.80 7.10
C GLU A 98 -3.16 -4.83 6.90
N ALA A 99 -2.92 -5.28 5.67
CA ALA A 99 -1.83 -6.20 5.35
C ALA A 99 -0.46 -5.61 5.73
N ALA A 100 -0.22 -4.33 5.43
CA ALA A 100 1.01 -3.65 5.83
C ALA A 100 1.14 -3.52 7.35
N TRP A 101 0.05 -3.33 8.09
CA TRP A 101 0.10 -3.34 9.56
C TRP A 101 0.48 -4.72 10.11
N TYR A 102 -0.09 -5.80 9.55
CA TYR A 102 0.25 -7.16 9.97
C TYR A 102 1.71 -7.51 9.71
N VAL A 103 2.25 -7.09 8.56
CA VAL A 103 3.67 -7.27 8.26
C VAL A 103 4.55 -6.55 9.28
N ARG A 104 4.25 -5.27 9.55
CA ARG A 104 4.99 -4.49 10.54
C ARG A 104 4.97 -5.16 11.90
N PHE A 105 3.79 -5.62 12.32
CA PHE A 105 3.61 -6.32 13.59
C PHE A 105 4.47 -7.60 13.66
N ALA A 106 4.52 -8.40 12.58
CA ALA A 106 5.34 -9.60 12.54
C ALA A 106 6.85 -9.30 12.68
N ILE A 107 7.35 -8.26 12.02
CA ILE A 107 8.75 -7.84 12.14
C ILE A 107 9.05 -7.33 13.56
N VAL A 108 8.16 -6.51 14.13
CA VAL A 108 8.30 -6.01 15.51
C VAL A 108 8.29 -7.15 16.53
N GLN A 109 7.41 -8.14 16.35
CA GLN A 109 7.37 -9.31 17.21
C GLN A 109 8.69 -10.10 17.13
N ALA A 110 9.21 -10.34 15.91
CA ALA A 110 10.50 -10.99 15.73
C ALA A 110 11.65 -10.21 16.38
N GLN A 111 11.63 -8.88 16.28
CA GLN A 111 12.62 -8.01 16.92
C GLN A 111 12.55 -8.13 18.43
N PHE A 112 11.35 -8.12 19.01
CA PHE A 112 11.13 -8.23 20.44
C PHE A 112 11.59 -9.60 20.97
N ASP A 113 11.19 -10.69 20.30
CA ASP A 113 11.61 -12.04 20.68
C ASP A 113 13.14 -12.20 20.60
N SER A 114 13.77 -11.69 19.53
CA SER A 114 15.23 -11.67 19.41
C SER A 114 15.90 -10.83 20.50
N HIS A 115 15.31 -9.69 20.87
CA HIS A 115 15.80 -8.86 21.96
C HIS A 115 15.72 -9.57 23.31
N THR A 116 14.62 -10.26 23.61
CA THR A 116 14.48 -11.08 24.82
C THR A 116 15.54 -12.17 24.87
N ILE A 117 15.75 -12.90 23.77
CA ILE A 117 16.78 -13.95 23.69
C ILE A 117 18.18 -13.36 23.92
N ALA A 118 18.50 -12.23 23.28
CA ALA A 118 19.78 -11.57 23.45
C ALA A 118 19.99 -11.06 24.89
N ALA A 119 18.96 -10.47 25.50
CA ALA A 119 19.01 -9.97 26.86
C ALA A 119 19.18 -11.11 27.87
N ASP A 120 18.44 -12.21 27.70
CA ASP A 120 18.56 -13.39 28.54
C ASP A 120 19.93 -14.04 28.38
N LEU A 121 20.48 -14.11 27.17
CA LEU A 121 21.80 -14.71 26.94
C LEU A 121 22.92 -13.88 27.57
N VAL A 122 22.88 -12.55 27.43
CA VAL A 122 23.99 -11.66 27.85
C VAL A 122 23.94 -11.30 29.33
N ASN A 123 22.75 -11.16 29.93
CA ASN A 123 22.60 -10.71 31.32
C ASN A 123 22.53 -11.86 32.34
N ARG A 124 22.96 -13.06 31.96
CA ARG A 124 22.84 -14.25 32.79
C ARG A 124 23.90 -14.34 33.88
N THR A 125 23.45 -14.77 35.06
CA THR A 125 24.31 -15.16 36.18
C THR A 125 24.41 -16.69 36.32
N THR A 126 23.50 -17.44 35.69
CA THR A 126 23.46 -18.91 35.68
C THR A 126 23.88 -19.47 34.32
N PRO A 127 24.51 -20.66 34.27
CA PRO A 127 24.80 -21.35 33.02
C PRO A 127 23.54 -21.56 32.18
N VAL A 128 23.68 -21.57 30.85
CA VAL A 128 22.56 -21.85 29.93
C VAL A 128 22.11 -23.29 30.08
N GLU A 129 20.81 -23.52 30.29
CA GLU A 129 20.20 -24.84 30.40
C GLU A 129 19.47 -25.22 29.11
N GLY A 130 19.23 -26.51 28.90
CA GLY A 130 18.49 -26.99 27.72
C GLY A 130 17.03 -26.52 27.67
N SER A 131 16.44 -26.17 28.83
CA SER A 131 15.11 -25.54 28.95
C SER A 131 15.08 -24.14 28.32
N ASP A 132 16.11 -23.32 28.58
CA ASP A 132 16.23 -21.97 28.03
C ASP A 132 16.32 -22.01 26.51
N ILE A 133 17.19 -22.89 25.98
CA ILE A 133 17.41 -23.04 24.53
C ILE A 133 16.11 -23.48 23.85
N ARG A 134 15.33 -24.34 24.50
CA ARG A 134 14.02 -24.77 23.98
C ARG A 134 13.06 -23.59 23.87
N ASP A 135 12.95 -22.76 24.89
CA ASP A 135 12.08 -21.57 24.88
C ASP A 135 12.51 -20.58 23.79
N TRP A 136 13.80 -20.25 23.74
CA TRP A 136 14.35 -19.35 22.73
C TRP A 136 14.12 -19.86 21.31
N ARG A 137 14.35 -21.15 21.06
CA ARG A 137 14.07 -21.78 19.76
C ARG A 137 12.59 -21.74 19.42
N GLN A 138 11.70 -21.97 20.38
CA GLN A 138 10.26 -21.91 20.15
C GLN A 138 9.84 -20.49 19.71
N ARG A 139 10.32 -19.45 20.41
CA ARG A 139 10.07 -18.05 20.06
C ARG A 139 10.54 -17.73 18.64
N ALA A 140 11.83 -17.97 18.36
CA ALA A 140 12.42 -17.71 17.06
C ALA A 140 11.69 -18.48 15.93
N THR A 141 11.32 -19.74 16.17
CA THR A 141 10.57 -20.55 15.19
C THR A 141 9.18 -19.98 14.92
N VAL A 142 8.45 -19.53 15.96
CA VAL A 142 7.13 -18.91 15.78
C VAL A 142 7.25 -17.62 14.97
N SER A 143 8.24 -16.78 15.26
CA SER A 143 8.50 -15.57 14.48
C SER A 143 8.86 -15.89 13.03
N ALA A 144 9.70 -16.92 12.79
CA ALA A 144 10.09 -17.37 11.45
C ALA A 144 8.90 -17.88 10.63
N LEU A 145 7.99 -18.64 11.25
CA LEU A 145 6.75 -19.12 10.63
C LEU A 145 5.81 -17.95 10.31
N GLY A 146 5.65 -17.01 11.23
CA GLY A 146 4.86 -15.81 11.03
C GLY A 146 5.36 -14.99 9.85
N LEU A 147 6.68 -14.74 9.77
CA LEU A 147 7.30 -14.05 8.65
C LEU A 147 7.18 -14.84 7.34
N GLY A 148 7.38 -16.16 7.37
CA GLY A 148 7.22 -17.05 6.21
C GLY A 148 5.84 -16.94 5.57
N ALA A 149 4.78 -16.94 6.39
CA ALA A 149 3.41 -16.78 5.90
C ALA A 149 3.18 -15.46 5.13
N PHE A 150 3.94 -14.40 5.43
CA PHE A 150 3.87 -13.15 4.68
C PHE A 150 4.79 -13.12 3.45
N VAL A 151 5.95 -13.79 3.49
CA VAL A 151 6.83 -13.93 2.31
C VAL A 151 6.12 -14.68 1.19
N ASP A 152 5.37 -15.72 1.54
CA ASP A 152 4.66 -16.57 0.58
C ASP A 152 3.39 -15.92 0.01
N ARG A 153 2.88 -14.83 0.63
CA ARG A 153 1.72 -14.08 0.13
C ARG A 153 2.12 -13.08 -0.96
N THR A 154 1.84 -13.42 -2.22
CA THR A 154 2.16 -12.59 -3.39
C THR A 154 1.10 -11.55 -3.76
N ASP A 155 -0.09 -11.62 -3.16
CA ASP A 155 -1.32 -10.98 -3.64
C ASP A 155 -1.64 -9.61 -3.01
N HIS A 156 -1.05 -9.26 -1.87
CA HIS A 156 -1.45 -8.07 -1.10
C HIS A 156 -0.31 -7.17 -0.59
N ILE A 157 0.94 -7.54 -0.84
CA ILE A 157 2.09 -6.83 -0.30
C ILE A 157 2.84 -6.15 -1.44
N HIS A 158 3.09 -4.85 -1.32
CA HIS A 158 3.85 -4.11 -2.30
C HIS A 158 5.27 -4.72 -2.44
N PRO A 159 5.83 -4.90 -3.65
CA PRO A 159 7.13 -5.56 -3.82
C PRO A 159 8.28 -4.95 -3.02
N SER A 160 8.22 -3.64 -2.76
CA SER A 160 9.21 -2.96 -1.91
C SER A 160 9.18 -3.44 -0.45
N VAL A 161 8.05 -3.94 0.02
CA VAL A 161 7.89 -4.50 1.36
C VAL A 161 8.34 -5.96 1.40
N THR A 162 8.04 -6.76 0.38
CA THR A 162 8.43 -8.18 0.31
C THR A 162 9.92 -8.39 0.55
N HIS A 163 10.78 -7.52 0.01
CA HIS A 163 12.22 -7.56 0.28
C HIS A 163 12.58 -7.35 1.76
N VAL A 164 11.88 -6.44 2.44
CA VAL A 164 12.12 -6.15 3.87
C VAL A 164 11.74 -7.35 4.73
N ILE A 165 10.60 -7.98 4.43
CA ILE A 165 10.15 -9.20 5.12
C ILE A 165 11.11 -10.36 4.85
N SER A 166 11.57 -10.53 3.61
CA SER A 166 12.50 -11.60 3.25
C SER A 166 13.81 -11.46 4.02
N ASN A 167 14.35 -10.25 4.16
CA ASN A 167 15.54 -9.99 4.97
C ASN A 167 15.28 -10.28 6.46
N ALA A 168 14.13 -9.86 6.99
CA ALA A 168 13.75 -10.17 8.37
C ALA A 168 13.69 -11.67 8.58
N LYS A 169 13.10 -12.40 7.63
CA LYS A 169 12.97 -13.85 7.68
C LYS A 169 14.34 -14.54 7.70
N VAL A 170 15.26 -14.16 6.83
CA VAL A 170 16.61 -14.72 6.80
C VAL A 170 17.31 -14.56 8.16
N LEU A 171 17.25 -13.36 8.75
CA LEU A 171 17.85 -13.13 10.07
C LEU A 171 17.26 -14.02 11.18
N VAL A 172 15.95 -14.29 11.12
CA VAL A 172 15.28 -15.13 12.12
C VAL A 172 15.54 -16.62 11.86
N ASP A 173 15.62 -17.04 10.60
CA ASP A 173 15.99 -18.41 10.23
C ASP A 173 17.44 -18.71 10.68
N ASP A 174 18.38 -17.76 10.46
CA ASP A 174 19.76 -17.86 10.95
C ASP A 174 19.81 -17.95 12.48
N LEU A 175 19.02 -17.12 13.19
CA LEU A 175 18.89 -17.19 14.65
C LEU A 175 18.39 -18.56 15.12
N VAL A 176 17.44 -19.18 14.42
CA VAL A 176 16.96 -20.53 14.75
C VAL A 176 18.09 -21.56 14.62
N ASP A 177 18.91 -21.46 13.56
CA ASP A 177 20.04 -22.35 13.34
C ASP A 177 21.16 -22.16 14.36
N ASP A 178 21.48 -20.91 14.73
CA ASP A 178 22.46 -20.61 15.76
C ASP A 178 22.01 -21.09 17.15
N LEU A 179 20.73 -20.99 17.46
CA LEU A 179 20.17 -21.57 18.69
C LEU A 179 20.21 -23.10 18.69
N ARG A 180 20.10 -23.76 17.53
CA ARG A 180 20.32 -25.22 17.43
C ARG A 180 21.78 -25.58 17.69
N ARG A 181 22.73 -24.81 17.15
CA ARG A 181 24.17 -24.99 17.40
C ARG A 181 24.50 -24.80 18.87
N LEU A 182 23.95 -23.76 19.51
CA LEU A 182 24.07 -23.54 20.94
C LEU A 182 23.51 -24.71 21.75
N GLY A 183 22.35 -25.25 21.33
CA GLY A 183 21.75 -26.46 21.89
C GLY A 183 22.72 -27.64 21.93
N ALA A 184 23.34 -27.96 20.79
CA ALA A 184 24.30 -29.06 20.70
C ALA A 184 25.52 -28.83 21.61
N LEU A 185 26.03 -27.59 21.69
CA LEU A 185 27.15 -27.27 22.59
C LEU A 185 26.79 -27.50 24.06
N VAL A 186 25.60 -27.07 24.48
CA VAL A 186 25.15 -27.25 25.86
C VAL A 186 24.89 -28.74 26.18
N GLU A 187 24.33 -29.50 25.26
CA GLU A 187 24.17 -30.96 25.41
C GLU A 187 25.52 -31.68 25.57
N ASP A 188 26.56 -31.20 24.87
CA ASP A 188 27.94 -31.71 24.99
C ASP A 188 28.68 -31.18 26.23
N GLY A 189 28.07 -30.31 27.05
CA GLY A 189 28.73 -29.66 28.19
C GLY A 189 29.82 -28.65 27.80
N ARG A 190 29.80 -28.16 26.55
CA ARG A 190 30.73 -27.16 26.03
C ARG A 190 30.16 -25.76 26.20
N LYS A 191 31.05 -24.79 26.38
CA LYS A 191 30.68 -23.37 26.38
C LYS A 191 30.65 -22.84 24.94
N PRO A 192 29.66 -21.99 24.58
CA PRO A 192 29.72 -21.28 23.31
C PRO A 192 30.90 -20.32 23.28
N ASP A 193 31.45 -20.11 22.09
CA ASP A 193 32.43 -19.06 21.86
C ASP A 193 31.75 -17.69 21.72
N ASP A 194 32.56 -16.63 21.82
CA ASP A 194 32.08 -15.25 21.72
C ASP A 194 31.48 -14.95 20.34
N GLU A 195 31.92 -15.67 19.30
CA GLU A 195 31.39 -15.54 17.94
C GLU A 195 29.94 -15.99 17.87
N LEU A 196 29.61 -17.19 18.35
CA LEU A 196 28.23 -17.70 18.36
C LEU A 196 27.31 -16.83 19.23
N ILE A 197 27.80 -16.34 20.38
CA ILE A 197 27.04 -15.39 21.20
C ILE A 197 26.76 -14.11 20.38
N GLY A 198 27.77 -13.59 19.68
CA GLY A 198 27.62 -12.44 18.80
C GLY A 198 26.60 -12.67 17.69
N GLN A 199 26.59 -13.85 17.07
CA GLN A 199 25.64 -14.26 16.03
C GLN A 199 24.21 -14.35 16.57
N ILE A 200 23.98 -14.88 17.77
CA ILE A 200 22.65 -14.95 18.39
C ILE A 200 22.16 -13.56 18.81
N VAL A 201 23.07 -12.68 19.23
CA VAL A 201 22.72 -11.32 19.67
C VAL A 201 22.49 -10.39 18.48
N ALA A 202 23.25 -10.47 17.38
CA ALA A 202 23.18 -9.51 16.28
C ALA A 202 21.78 -9.27 15.66
N PRO A 203 20.91 -10.30 15.48
CA PRO A 203 19.60 -10.15 14.86
C PRO A 203 18.70 -9.09 15.50
N HIS A 204 18.72 -8.87 16.82
CA HIS A 204 17.82 -7.88 17.44
C HIS A 204 18.08 -6.44 16.98
N ARG A 205 19.35 -6.11 16.65
CA ARG A 205 19.74 -4.80 16.11
C ARG A 205 19.43 -4.72 14.62
N ALA A 206 19.76 -5.76 13.87
CA ALA A 206 19.48 -5.81 12.45
C ALA A 206 17.97 -5.75 12.16
N LEU A 207 17.15 -6.42 12.98
CA LEU A 207 15.69 -6.33 12.89
C LEU A 207 15.16 -4.94 13.23
N LEU A 208 15.79 -4.21 14.16
CA LEU A 208 15.44 -2.82 14.43
C LEU A 208 15.71 -1.91 13.22
N GLU A 209 16.86 -2.08 12.56
CA GLU A 209 17.18 -1.36 11.32
C GLU A 209 16.20 -1.71 10.17
N ILE A 210 15.75 -2.97 10.11
CA ILE A 210 14.74 -3.41 9.17
C ILE A 210 13.38 -2.74 9.44
N ILE A 211 12.99 -2.54 10.71
CA ILE A 211 11.77 -1.80 11.06
C ILE A 211 11.87 -0.36 10.59
N ASP A 212 13.01 0.31 10.79
CA ASP A 212 13.20 1.67 10.31
C ASP A 212 13.13 1.76 8.78
N LEU A 213 13.74 0.80 8.08
CA LEU A 213 13.67 0.68 6.63
C LEU A 213 12.23 0.42 6.16
N TYR A 214 11.49 -0.43 6.87
CA TYR A 214 10.09 -0.72 6.63
C TYR A 214 9.25 0.56 6.72
N ASP A 215 9.36 1.27 7.84
CA ASP A 215 8.57 2.48 8.11
C ASP A 215 8.91 3.59 7.11
N ALA A 216 10.18 3.74 6.71
CA ALA A 216 10.59 4.65 5.65
C ALA A 216 9.98 4.29 4.28
N ARG A 217 9.98 2.99 3.90
CA ARG A 217 9.38 2.53 2.64
C ARG A 217 7.86 2.70 2.63
N MET A 218 7.19 2.37 3.73
CA MET A 218 5.74 2.52 3.85
C MET A 218 5.31 3.98 3.82
N ARG A 219 6.09 4.89 4.41
CA ARG A 219 5.86 6.32 4.27
C ARG A 219 5.93 6.77 2.81
N GLY A 220 6.97 6.37 2.09
CA GLY A 220 7.09 6.67 0.66
C GLY A 220 5.93 6.10 -0.16
N VAL A 221 5.48 4.88 0.14
CA VAL A 221 4.29 4.28 -0.50
C VAL A 221 3.03 5.10 -0.20
N ARG A 222 2.84 5.52 1.04
CA ARG A 222 1.69 6.35 1.45
C ARG A 222 1.68 7.70 0.76
N GLU A 223 2.80 8.41 0.75
CA GLU A 223 2.94 9.70 0.07
C GLU A 223 2.63 9.58 -1.43
N VAL A 224 3.15 8.53 -2.08
CA VAL A 224 2.88 8.18 -3.48
C VAL A 224 1.39 7.89 -3.71
N LEU A 225 0.73 7.17 -2.80
CA LEU A 225 -0.72 6.89 -2.91
C LEU A 225 -1.58 8.14 -2.67
N ASP A 226 -1.17 9.01 -1.75
CA ASP A 226 -1.86 10.27 -1.44
C ASP A 226 -1.70 11.28 -2.59
N GLU A 227 -0.51 11.40 -3.19
CA GLU A 227 -0.24 12.29 -4.34
C GLU A 227 -0.87 11.78 -5.65
N GLY A 228 -0.88 10.47 -5.85
CA GLY A 228 -1.39 9.86 -7.08
C GLY A 228 -2.91 9.89 -7.21
N GLY A 229 -3.63 10.27 -6.14
CA GLY A 229 -5.07 10.06 -6.06
C GLY A 229 -5.39 8.58 -6.32
N ASP A 230 -6.39 8.29 -7.16
CA ASP A 230 -6.85 6.94 -7.49
C ASP A 230 -5.91 6.10 -8.39
N ALA A 231 -4.72 6.60 -8.74
CA ALA A 231 -3.75 5.90 -9.59
C ALA A 231 -2.34 5.90 -8.96
N LEU A 232 -1.63 4.76 -9.01
CA LEU A 232 -0.22 4.69 -8.62
C LEU A 232 0.59 5.67 -9.49
N PRO A 233 1.31 6.65 -8.93
CA PRO A 233 2.18 7.52 -9.69
C PRO A 233 3.50 6.81 -9.99
N ILE A 234 3.47 5.88 -10.96
CA ILE A 234 4.62 5.07 -11.43
C ILE A 234 5.77 5.95 -11.99
N GLN A 235 5.60 7.27 -12.10
CA GLN A 235 6.53 8.17 -12.83
C GLN A 235 7.24 9.22 -11.96
N LYS A 236 6.93 9.33 -10.66
CA LYS A 236 7.56 10.31 -9.75
C LYS A 236 8.32 9.61 -8.62
N TRP A 237 9.18 8.65 -8.94
CA TRP A 237 10.07 8.11 -7.92
C TRP A 237 11.25 9.06 -7.76
N SER A 238 11.25 9.91 -6.72
CA SER A 238 12.49 10.54 -6.26
C SER A 238 13.10 9.66 -5.16
N PRO A 239 14.44 9.53 -5.09
CA PRO A 239 15.10 8.96 -3.92
C PRO A 239 14.61 9.70 -2.68
N TRP A 240 14.21 8.95 -1.65
CA TRP A 240 13.83 9.55 -0.38
C TRP A 240 15.08 10.04 0.34
N ASP A 241 15.10 11.32 0.69
CA ASP A 241 16.20 11.96 1.40
C ASP A 241 15.80 12.17 2.86
N LYS A 242 16.55 11.59 3.81
CA LYS A 242 16.29 11.75 5.27
C LYS A 242 16.28 13.22 5.68
N ASP A 243 16.97 14.06 4.91
CA ASP A 243 17.16 15.48 5.18
C ASP A 243 16.08 16.37 4.56
N SER A 244 15.12 15.82 3.79
CA SER A 244 13.97 16.58 3.27
C SER A 244 12.92 16.90 4.35
N LYS A 245 13.37 17.13 5.59
CA LYS A 245 12.53 17.55 6.71
C LYS A 245 11.75 18.81 6.35
N GLU A 246 10.43 18.69 6.48
CA GLU A 246 9.54 19.77 6.88
C GLU A 246 9.51 21.01 5.98
N VAL A 247 9.24 20.83 4.68
CA VAL A 247 8.41 21.85 4.02
C VAL A 247 6.97 21.58 4.46
N HIS A 248 6.65 21.96 5.70
CA HIS A 248 5.25 22.13 6.09
C HIS A 248 4.64 23.06 5.04
N PRO A 249 3.62 22.64 4.28
CA PRO A 249 2.89 23.58 3.45
C PRO A 249 2.30 24.58 4.43
N LYS A 250 2.87 25.80 4.46
CA LYS A 250 2.34 26.91 5.24
C LYS A 250 0.86 26.96 4.89
N SER A 251 0.02 26.51 5.82
CA SER A 251 -1.41 26.58 5.64
C SER A 251 -1.70 28.06 5.42
N ALA A 252 -2.05 28.43 4.19
CA ALA A 252 -2.54 29.75 3.86
C ALA A 252 -3.90 29.90 4.57
N ARG A 253 -3.87 30.09 5.89
CA ARG A 253 -4.97 30.68 6.64
C ARG A 253 -5.05 32.12 6.19
N SER A 254 -5.84 32.32 5.15
CA SER A 254 -6.46 33.59 4.79
C SER A 254 -7.06 34.19 6.06
N GLY A 255 -6.37 35.17 6.64
CA GLY A 255 -6.96 36.06 7.63
C GLY A 255 -7.95 36.96 6.93
N LYS A 256 -9.24 36.62 7.03
CA LYS A 256 -10.30 37.64 6.98
C LYS A 256 -10.45 38.15 8.41
N ALA A 257 -9.85 39.31 8.65
CA ALA A 257 -10.19 40.14 9.79
C ALA A 257 -11.54 40.79 9.47
N ASP A 258 -12.60 40.34 10.13
CA ASP A 258 -13.85 41.09 10.19
C ASP A 258 -13.70 42.15 11.29
N THR A 259 -13.64 43.40 10.86
CA THR A 259 -13.79 44.60 11.68
C THR A 259 -15.24 44.73 12.15
N ALA A 260 -15.43 44.95 13.44
CA ALA A 260 -16.62 45.57 14.02
C ALA A 260 -16.17 46.61 15.05
#